data_AF-A0A2K6KUJ3-F1
#
_entry.id   AF-A0A2K6KUJ3-F1
#
_cell.length_a   1.000
_cell.length_b   1.000
_cell.length_c   1.000
_cell.angle_alpha   90.00
_cell.angle_beta   90.00
_cell.angle_gamma   90.00
#
_symmetry.space_group_name_H-M   'P 1'
#
loop_
_entity.id
_entity.type
_entity.pdbx_description
1 polymer ?
#
loop_
_entity_poly.entity_id
_entity_poly.type
_entity_poly.pdbx_seq_one_letter_code
_entity_poly.pdbx_strand_id
1 'polypeptide(L)' 'MASQNRDPAATSVTAARKGAELQQELMTLMMSGDKGISAFPESDNLFKWVGTIHGAFDEPTNPSLV' A
#
# COMPACT_ATOMS: atom_id res chain seq x y z
N MET A 1 24.42 10.86 -27.01
CA MET A 1 23.01 10.48 -27.26
C MET A 1 22.74 9.21 -26.46
N ALA A 2 21.99 9.31 -25.36
CA ALA A 2 21.59 8.13 -24.59
C ALA A 2 20.46 7.45 -25.37
N SER A 3 20.79 6.37 -26.08
CA SER A 3 19.78 5.52 -26.71
C SER A 3 18.99 4.87 -25.59
N GLN A 4 17.83 5.44 -25.30
CA GLN A 4 16.86 4.90 -24.36
C GLN A 4 16.17 3.73 -25.05
N ASN A 5 16.92 2.64 -25.19
CA ASN A 5 16.44 1.37 -25.70
C ASN A 5 15.48 0.81 -24.65
N ARG A 6 14.19 1.08 -24.83
CA ARG A 6 13.12 0.53 -24.00
C ARG A 6 12.86 -0.89 -24.47
N ASP A 7 13.65 -1.83 -23.95
CA ASP A 7 13.35 -3.24 -24.10
C ASP A 7 11.98 -3.53 -23.45
N PRO A 8 10.97 -4.01 -24.19
CA PRO A 8 9.65 -4.32 -23.62
C PRO A 8 9.72 -5.43 -22.56
N ALA A 9 10.80 -6.21 -22.55
CA ALA A 9 11.12 -7.19 -21.50
C ALA A 9 11.40 -6.54 -20.14
N ALA A 10 12.03 -5.36 -20.10
CA ALA A 10 12.33 -4.66 -18.84
C ALA A 10 11.03 -4.19 -18.17
N THR A 11 10.05 -3.72 -18.94
CA THR A 11 8.73 -3.32 -18.42
C THR A 11 7.98 -4.49 -17.80
N SER A 12 8.05 -5.68 -18.42
CA SER A 12 7.44 -6.91 -17.90
C SER A 12 8.05 -7.34 -16.55
N VAL A 13 9.38 -7.37 -16.45
CA VAL A 13 10.08 -7.71 -15.20
C VAL A 13 9.76 -6.72 -14.09
N THR A 14 9.65 -5.43 -14.42
CA THR A 14 9.31 -4.38 -13.45
C THR A 14 7.87 -4.52 -12.95
N ALA A 15 6.92 -4.88 -13.83
CA ALA A 15 5.53 -5.14 -13.46
C ALA A 15 5.39 -6.39 -12.58
N ALA A 16 6.13 -7.46 -12.91
CA ALA A 16 6.16 -8.68 -12.10
C ALA A 16 6.75 -8.43 -10.70
N ARG A 17 7.82 -7.63 -10.59
CA ARG A 17 8.38 -7.22 -9.30
C ARG A 17 7.41 -6.40 -8.49
N LYS A 18 6.73 -5.42 -9.09
CA LYS A 18 5.69 -4.65 -8.39
C LYS A 18 4.58 -5.54 -7.84
N GLY A 19 4.13 -6.55 -8.60
CA GLY A 19 3.15 -7.51 -8.10
C GLY A 19 3.65 -8.28 -6.87
N ALA A 20 4.90 -8.72 -6.87
CA ALA A 20 5.50 -9.41 -5.74
C ALA A 20 5.77 -8.50 -4.53
N GLU A 21 6.13 -7.23 -4.74
CA GLU A 21 6.29 -6.22 -3.67
C GLU A 21 4.94 -5.94 -3.01
N LEU A 22 3.90 -5.72 -3.82
CA LEU A 22 2.53 -5.51 -3.38
C LEU A 22 1.99 -6.70 -2.55
N GLN A 23 2.29 -7.94 -2.94
CA GLN A 23 1.94 -9.12 -2.14
C GLN A 23 2.68 -9.17 -0.79
N GLN A 24 3.96 -8.81 -0.78
CA GLN A 24 4.75 -8.76 0.45
C GLN A 24 4.26 -7.66 1.39
N GLU A 25 3.97 -6.46 0.88
CA GLU A 25 3.41 -5.37 1.69
C GLU A 25 2.04 -5.74 2.27
N LEU A 26 1.18 -6.42 1.50
CA LEU A 26 -0.09 -6.92 2.04
C LEU A 26 0.14 -7.89 3.20
N MET A 27 1.06 -8.84 3.06
CA MET A 27 1.38 -9.77 4.14
C MET A 27 1.94 -9.02 5.37
N THR A 28 2.86 -8.06 5.16
CA THR A 28 3.41 -7.23 6.23
C THR A 28 2.31 -6.42 6.93
N LEU A 29 1.38 -5.82 6.18
CA LEU A 29 0.25 -5.07 6.74
C LEU A 29 -0.66 -5.98 7.58
N MET A 30 -0.98 -7.17 7.07
CA MET A 30 -1.77 -8.17 7.81
C MET A 30 -1.04 -8.65 9.08
N MET A 31 0.29 -8.73 9.06
CA MET A 31 1.11 -9.08 10.23
C MET A 31 1.29 -7.92 11.22
N SER A 32 1.33 -6.67 10.73
CA SER A 32 1.44 -5.45 11.54
C SER A 32 0.24 -5.28 12.48
N GLY A 33 -0.94 -5.70 12.03
CA GLY A 33 -2.14 -5.70 12.88
C GLY A 33 -2.56 -4.29 13.31
N ASP A 34 -2.26 -3.29 12.48
CA ASP A 34 -2.58 -1.90 12.73
C ASP A 34 -4.10 -1.74 12.84
N LYS A 35 -4.59 -1.55 14.06
CA LYS A 35 -6.01 -1.54 14.41
C LYS A 35 -6.85 -0.47 13.71
N GLY A 36 -6.20 0.47 13.02
CA GLY A 36 -6.85 1.54 12.28
C GLY A 36 -6.68 1.47 10.76
N ILE A 37 -5.81 0.62 10.22
CA ILE A 37 -5.50 0.64 8.79
C ILE A 37 -5.61 -0.78 8.24
N SER A 38 -6.50 -0.95 7.26
CA SER A 38 -6.62 -2.19 6.50
C SER A 38 -6.61 -1.86 5.02
N ALA A 39 -5.99 -2.69 4.19
CA ALA A 39 -6.02 -2.54 2.74
C ALA A 39 -6.03 -3.91 2.08
N PHE A 40 -6.96 -4.11 1.14
CA PHE A 40 -7.15 -5.37 0.43
C PHE A 40 -7.30 -5.10 -1.08
N PRO A 41 -6.82 -6.00 -1.95
CA PRO A 41 -7.04 -5.88 -3.38
C PRO A 41 -8.54 -6.00 -3.72
N GLU A 42 -9.02 -5.18 -4.66
CA GLU A 42 -10.46 -5.06 -4.98
C GLU A 42 -11.04 -6.34 -5.61
N SER A 43 -10.23 -7.13 -6.32
CA SER A 43 -10.57 -8.44 -6.95
C SER A 43 -9.28 -9.04 -7.56
N ASP A 44 -9.27 -9.32 -8.87
CA ASP A 44 -8.12 -9.86 -9.63
C ASP A 44 -7.08 -8.79 -10.03
N ASN A 45 -7.37 -7.51 -9.82
CA ASN A 45 -6.43 -6.44 -10.13
C ASN A 45 -5.58 -6.10 -8.91
N LEU A 46 -4.37 -6.68 -8.88
CA LEU A 46 -3.40 -6.45 -7.82
C LEU A 46 -2.89 -5.00 -7.72
N PHE A 47 -3.22 -4.14 -8.66
CA PHE A 47 -2.90 -2.71 -8.64
C PHE A 47 -4.07 -1.84 -8.15
N LYS A 48 -5.24 -2.43 -7.86
CA LYS A 48 -6.40 -1.73 -7.30
C LYS A 48 -6.65 -2.19 -5.87
N TRP A 49 -6.62 -1.22 -4.96
CA TRP A 49 -6.63 -1.47 -3.52
C TRP A 49 -7.79 -0.71 -2.88
N VAL A 50 -8.54 -1.41 -2.03
CA VAL A 50 -9.56 -0.84 -1.18
C VAL A 50 -9.02 -0.86 0.25
N GLY A 51 -8.80 0.32 0.81
CA GLY A 51 -8.29 0.48 2.17
C GLY A 51 -9.27 1.21 3.08
N THR A 52 -9.43 0.70 4.29
CA THR A 52 -10.12 1.40 5.37
C THR A 52 -9.09 1.99 6.31
N ILE A 53 -9.09 3.31 6.41
CA ILE A 53 -8.29 4.06 7.38
C ILE A 53 -9.27 4.63 8.40
N HIS A 54 -9.28 4.06 9.61
CA HIS A 54 -9.85 4.74 10.76
C HIS A 54 -8.99 5.97 11.01
N GLY A 55 -9.62 7.14 10.86
CA GLY A 55 -9.00 8.40 11.26
C GLY A 55 -8.51 8.27 12.70
N ALA A 56 -7.31 8.78 12.97
CA ALA A 56 -6.81 8.86 14.33
C ALA A 56 -7.90 9.47 15.21
N PHE A 57 -8.35 8.73 16.22
CA PHE A 57 -9.17 9.30 17.27
C PHE A 57 -8.35 10.45 17.85
N ASP A 58 -8.72 11.67 17.49
CA ASP A 58 -8.24 12.87 18.15
C ASP A 58 -8.72 12.74 19.59
N GLU A 59 -7.84 12.21 20.44
CA GLU A 59 -8.03 12.28 21.87
C GLU A 59 -8.15 13.77 22.18
N PRO A 60 -9.31 14.23 22.70
CA PRO A 60 -9.46 15.64 23.03
C PRO A 60 -8.42 15.90 24.11
N THR A 61 -7.33 16.57 23.72
CA THR A 61 -6.34 17.12 24.62
C THR A 61 -7.10 17.96 25.63
N ASN A 62 -7.38 17.35 26.77
CA ASN A 62 -8.19 17.89 27.84
C ASN A 62 -7.56 19.22 28.30
N PRO A 63 -8.13 20.40 28.00
CA PRO A 63 -7.69 21.63 28.63
C PRO A 63 -8.52 21.78 29.91
N SER A 64 -8.23 20.95 30.92
CA SER A 64 -8.72 21.21 32.27
C SER A 64 -7.99 22.42 32.83
N LEU A 65 -8.49 23.59 32.45
CA LEU A 65 -8.29 24.85 33.13
C LEU A 65 -9.66 25.28 33.68
N VAL A 66 -10.04 24.77 34.85
CA VAL A 66 -11.04 25.36 35.76
C VAL A 66 -10.60 25.14 37.21
#